data_AF-A0A412EM38-F1
#
_entry.id   AF-A0A412EM38-F1
#
_cell.length_a   1.000
_cell.length_b   1.000
_cell.length_c   1.000
_cell.angle_alpha   90.00
_cell.angle_beta   90.00
_cell.angle_gamma   90.00
#
_symmetry.space_group_name_H-M   'P 1'
#
loop_
_entity.id
_entity.type
_entity.pdbx_description
1 polymer ?
#
loop_
_entity_poly.entity_id
_entity_poly.type
_entity_poly.pdbx_seq_one_letter_code
_entity_poly.pdbx_strand_id
1 'polypeptide(L)'
;MDEYAEAVRRFYEVYRPIARRHNLRLHSKFSMYDDGFIKIFQGEGQDKKQIIKVEEKDDVLCYRRAMDAVIGWEEGRRKEQQAAS
;
A
#
# COMPACT_ATOMS: atom_id res chain seq x y z
N MET A 1 -7.41 5.72 -22.16
CA MET A 1 -7.68 5.10 -20.85
C MET A 1 -7.26 6.12 -19.82
N ASP A 2 -8.06 6.37 -18.79
CA ASP A 2 -7.74 7.35 -17.74
C ASP A 2 -6.55 6.81 -16.91
N GLU A 3 -5.44 7.56 -16.89
CA GLU A 3 -4.19 7.18 -16.19
C GLU A 3 -4.44 6.92 -14.70
N TYR A 4 -5.37 7.67 -14.11
CA TYR A 4 -5.81 7.46 -12.73
C TYR A 4 -6.48 6.10 -12.56
N ALA A 5 -7.46 5.79 -13.41
CA ALA A 5 -8.17 4.51 -13.36
C ALA A 5 -7.21 3.31 -13.54
N GLU A 6 -6.20 3.45 -14.41
CA GLU A 6 -5.19 2.42 -14.60
C GLU A 6 -4.31 2.24 -13.36
N ALA A 7 -3.82 3.33 -12.74
CA ALA A 7 -3.00 3.26 -11.55
C ALA A 7 -3.76 2.67 -10.35
N VAL A 8 -5.00 3.09 -10.14
CA VAL A 8 -5.89 2.52 -9.11
C VAL A 8 -6.07 1.02 -9.33
N ARG A 9 -6.38 0.60 -10.56
CA ARG A 9 -6.60 -0.82 -10.89
C ARG A 9 -5.36 -1.65 -10.58
N ARG A 10 -4.20 -1.26 -11.11
CA ARG A 10 -2.93 -1.98 -10.90
C ARG A 10 -2.57 -2.06 -9.42
N PHE A 11 -2.73 -0.97 -8.68
CA PHE A 11 -2.50 -0.96 -7.25
C PHE A 11 -3.37 -2.00 -6.52
N TYR A 12 -4.68 -2.04 -6.77
CA TYR A 12 -5.57 -2.98 -6.08
C TYR A 12 -5.39 -4.44 -6.52
N GLU A 13 -4.96 -4.70 -7.75
CA GLU A 13 -4.60 -6.04 -8.22
C GLU A 13 -3.44 -6.62 -7.40
N VAL A 14 -2.45 -5.80 -7.06
CA VAL A 14 -1.30 -6.18 -6.23
C VAL A 14 -1.65 -6.19 -4.73
N TYR A 15 -2.31 -5.12 -4.25
CA TYR A 15 -2.57 -4.91 -2.84
C TYR A 15 -3.54 -5.95 -2.25
N ARG A 16 -4.67 -6.25 -2.93
CA ARG A 16 -5.71 -7.13 -2.38
C ARG A 16 -5.23 -8.52 -1.94
N PRO A 17 -4.46 -9.28 -2.74
CA PRO A 17 -3.98 -10.59 -2.30
C PRO A 17 -3.03 -10.51 -1.10
N ILE A 18 -2.14 -9.51 -1.06
CA ILE A 18 -1.20 -9.29 0.05
C ILE A 18 -1.96 -8.86 1.31
N ALA A 19 -2.94 -7.97 1.15
CA ALA A 19 -3.77 -7.49 2.24
C ALA A 19 -4.53 -8.61 2.95
N ARG A 20 -5.10 -9.55 2.18
CA ARG A 20 -5.79 -10.72 2.73
C ARG A 20 -4.83 -11.66 3.47
N ARG A 21 -3.62 -11.87 2.94
CA ARG A 21 -2.62 -12.77 3.55
C ARG A 21 -2.13 -12.24 4.90
N HIS A 22 -1.96 -10.93 5.03
CA HIS A 22 -1.27 -10.31 6.16
C HIS A 22 -2.16 -9.46 7.07
N ASN A 23 -3.48 -9.52 6.86
CA ASN A 23 -4.46 -8.66 7.52
C ASN A 23 -4.09 -7.16 7.42
N LEU A 24 -3.90 -6.68 6.19
CA LEU A 24 -3.60 -5.27 5.93
C LEU A 24 -4.87 -4.46 5.72
N ARG A 25 -4.85 -3.22 6.23
CA ARG A 25 -5.92 -2.24 6.07
C ARG A 25 -5.36 -0.95 5.49
N LEU A 26 -6.00 -0.46 4.43
CA LEU A 26 -5.65 0.77 3.74
C LEU A 26 -6.47 1.94 4.27
N HIS A 27 -5.82 3.09 4.38
CA HIS A 27 -6.45 4.37 4.62
C HIS A 27 -5.85 5.40 3.66
N SER A 28 -6.70 6.01 2.84
CA SER A 28 -6.29 7.01 1.86
C SER A 28 -7.14 8.27 1.99
N LYS A 29 -6.52 9.42 1.70
CA LYS A 29 -7.18 10.71 1.52
C LYS A 29 -6.58 11.35 0.28
N PHE A 30 -7.43 11.77 -0.64
CA PHE A 30 -7.06 12.56 -1.81
C PHE A 30 -7.90 13.84 -1.77
N SER A 31 -7.26 14.98 -2.00
CA SER A 31 -7.87 16.31 -1.89
C SER A 31 -7.36 17.16 -3.04
N MET A 32 -8.18 18.08 -3.54
CA MET A 32 -7.73 19.09 -4.50
C MET A 32 -6.81 20.14 -3.87
N TYR A 33 -6.82 20.26 -2.53
CA TYR A 33 -6.15 21.33 -1.79
C TYR A 33 -4.98 20.86 -0.92
N ASP A 34 -4.88 19.56 -0.65
CA ASP A 34 -3.83 18.95 0.16
C ASP A 34 -3.16 17.83 -0.63
N ASP A 35 -1.90 17.52 -0.30
CA ASP A 35 -1.22 16.33 -0.80
C ASP A 35 -2.04 15.07 -0.47
N GLY A 36 -2.18 14.21 -1.47
CA GLY A 36 -2.79 12.90 -1.33
C GLY A 36 -1.94 11.98 -0.48
N PHE A 37 -2.57 11.03 0.20
CA PHE A 37 -1.83 9.98 0.90
C PHE A 37 -2.48 8.62 0.81
N ILE A 38 -1.62 7.60 0.89
CA ILE A 38 -1.99 6.20 1.13
C ILE A 38 -1.18 5.70 2.34
N LYS A 39 -1.89 5.24 3.37
CA LYS A 39 -1.33 4.59 4.55
C LYS A 39 -1.84 3.16 4.61
N ILE A 40 -0.95 2.22 4.89
CA ILE A 40 -1.31 0.81 5.07
C ILE A 40 -0.85 0.37 6.45
N PHE A 41 -1.77 -0.29 7.14
CA PHE A 41 -1.59 -0.80 8.48
C PHE A 41 -1.71 -2.32 8.47
N GLN A 42 -0.93 -2.98 9.32
CA GLN A 42 -1.06 -4.39 9.63
C GLN A 42 -1.71 -4.54 11.01
N GLY A 43 -2.66 -5.46 11.14
CA GLY A 43 -3.31 -5.75 12.42
C GLY A 43 -4.43 -4.77 12.79
N GLU A 44 -4.97 -4.94 13.99
CA GLU A 44 -6.17 -4.27 14.48
C GLU A 44 -6.03 -3.86 15.95
N GLY A 45 -6.88 -2.94 16.41
CA GLY A 45 -6.89 -2.50 17.80
C GLY A 45 -5.55 -1.92 18.25
N GLN A 46 -5.04 -2.40 19.38
CA GLN A 46 -3.78 -1.96 19.98
C GLN A 46 -2.55 -2.46 19.21
N ASP A 47 -2.66 -3.56 18.47
CA ASP A 47 -1.56 -4.16 17.69
C ASP A 47 -1.45 -3.56 16.27
N LYS A 48 -2.25 -2.53 15.97
CA LYS A 48 -2.25 -1.86 14.67
C LYS A 48 -0.92 -1.16 14.44
N LYS A 49 -0.13 -1.66 13.47
CA LYS A 49 1.15 -1.07 13.06
C LYS A 49 1.05 -0.46 11.67
N GLN A 50 1.47 0.81 11.51
CA GLN A 50 1.65 1.39 10.18
C GLN A 50 2.88 0.79 9.52
N ILE A 51 2.73 0.19 8.35
CA ILE A 51 3.83 -0.44 7.59
C ILE A 51 4.23 0.36 6.36
N ILE A 52 3.29 1.12 5.78
CA ILE A 52 3.53 1.96 4.60
C ILE A 52 2.83 3.31 4.80
N LYS A 53 3.52 4.37 4.41
CA LYS A 53 2.99 5.73 4.29
C LYS A 53 3.58 6.36 3.03
N VAL A 54 2.72 6.73 2.11
CA VAL A 54 3.05 7.47 0.88
C VAL A 54 2.24 8.76 0.89
N GLU A 55 2.92 9.88 0.63
CA GLU A 55 2.30 11.20 0.51
C GLU A 55 2.84 11.84 -0.77
N GLU A 56 1.96 12.15 -1.71
CA GLU A 56 2.33 12.77 -2.99
C GLU A 56 1.29 13.81 -3.39
N LYS A 57 1.74 14.82 -4.15
CA LYS A 57 0.87 15.85 -4.71
C LYS A 57 -0.09 15.32 -5.78
N ASP A 58 0.30 14.23 -6.41
CA ASP A 58 -0.42 13.62 -7.51
C ASP A 58 -0.96 12.24 -7.08
N ASP A 59 -2.25 12.04 -7.27
CA ASP A 59 -2.93 10.83 -6.84
C ASP A 59 -2.40 9.59 -7.57
N VAL A 60 -2.04 9.72 -8.85
CA VAL A 60 -1.46 8.62 -9.66
C VAL A 60 -0.12 8.20 -9.07
N LEU A 61 0.73 9.15 -8.69
CA LEU A 61 2.01 8.89 -8.02
C LEU A 61 1.81 8.24 -6.65
N CYS A 62 0.79 8.65 -5.89
CA CYS A 62 0.43 7.97 -4.64
C CYS A 62 0.18 6.47 -4.87
N TYR A 63 -0.65 6.11 -5.84
CA TYR A 63 -0.96 4.72 -6.15
C TYR A 63 0.26 3.94 -6.65
N ARG A 64 1.07 4.52 -7.53
CA ARG A 64 2.29 3.88 -8.05
C ARG A 64 3.29 3.59 -6.94
N ARG A 65 3.62 4.60 -6.12
CA ARG A 65 4.57 4.44 -5.01
C ARG A 65 4.05 3.53 -3.92
N ALA A 66 2.75 3.56 -3.63
CA ALA A 66 2.15 2.64 -2.67
C ALA A 66 2.20 1.19 -3.16
N MET A 67 2.03 0.95 -4.47
CA MET A 67 2.17 -0.38 -5.06
C MET A 67 3.60 -0.91 -4.88
N ASP A 68 4.60 -0.11 -5.25
CA ASP A 68 6.02 -0.49 -5.11
C ASP A 68 6.38 -0.77 -3.65
N ALA A 69 5.89 0.05 -2.71
CA ALA A 69 6.10 -0.15 -1.29
C ALA A 69 5.46 -1.44 -0.77
N VAL A 70 4.26 -1.80 -1.24
CA VAL A 70 3.59 -3.06 -0.87
C VAL A 70 4.36 -4.27 -1.40
N ILE A 71 4.86 -4.21 -2.64
CA ILE A 71 5.68 -5.27 -3.24
C ILE A 71 6.96 -5.45 -2.43
N GLY A 72 7.71 -4.37 -2.20
CA GLY A 72 8.97 -4.42 -1.45
C GLY A 72 8.79 -4.93 -0.02
N TRP A 73 7.71 -4.53 0.64
CA TRP A 73 7.38 -5.04 1.98
C TRP A 73 7.10 -6.55 1.97
N GLU A 74 6.29 -7.05 1.03
CA GLU A 74 5.99 -8.48 0.89
C GLU A 74 7.24 -9.30 0.57
N GLU A 75 8.11 -8.81 -0.32
CA GLU A 75 9.36 -9.48 -0.68
C GLU A 75 10.33 -9.55 0.51
N GLY A 76 10.46 -8.47 1.27
CA GLY A 76 11.26 -8.45 2.50
C GLY A 76 10.82 -9.53 3.48
N ARG A 77 9.50 -9.64 3.71
CA ARG A 77 8.94 -10.68 4.59
C ARG A 77 9.19 -12.09 4.10
N ARG A 78 9.17 -12.35 2.80
CA ARG A 78 9.45 -13.68 2.24
C ARG A 78 10.91 -14.06 2.44
N LYS A 79 11.84 -13.12 2.28
CA LYS A 79 13.27 -13.34 2.51
C LYS A 79 13.56 -13.65 3.99
N GLU A 80 12.94 -12.91 4.91
CA GLU A 80 13.05 -13.16 6.36
C GLU A 80 12.56 -14.56 6.74
N GLN A 81 11.43 -15.00 6.17
CA GLN A 81 10.87 -16.33 6.43
C GLN A 81 11.77 -17.46 5.89
N GLN A 82 12.34 -17.28 4.70
CA GLN A 82 13.28 -18.24 4.10
C GLN A 82 14.61 -18.32 4.85
N ALA A 83 15.08 -17.21 5.42
CA ALA A 83 16.30 -17.18 6.21
C ALA A 83 16.14 -17.78 7.63
N ALA A 84 14.90 -17.87 8.12
CA ALA A 84 14.56 -18.43 9.43
C ALA A 84 14.10 -19.90 9.39
N SER A 85 14.07 -20.51 8.19
CA SER A 85 13.71 -21.92 7.94
C SER A 85 14.96 -22.75 7.68
#